data_AF-A0A1E3GV57-F1
#
_entry.id   AF-A0A1E3GV57-F1
#
_cell.length_a   1.000
_cell.length_b   1.000
_cell.length_c   1.000
_cell.angle_alpha   90.00
_cell.angle_beta   90.00
_cell.angle_gamma   90.00
#
_symmetry.space_group_name_H-M   'P 1'
#
loop_
_entity.id
_entity.type
_entity.pdbx_description
1 polymer ?
#
loop_
_entity_poly.entity_id
_entity_poly.type
_entity_poly.pdbx_seq_one_letter_code
_entity_poly.pdbx_strand_id
1 'polypeptide(L)'
;MGRFSIFTSMVAMLISFSFTAHATTAEQDLWAGLKQTYFGDREIRDNADDLLVLEAPTRAEDAAIVPISVKSLQPQTADRYIKNIHIIIDKNPMPYSANFHLSPALGEVDIATRVRIDQYTDMRAIAEMNDGSLHMVSRFVKASGGCSAPAGKDMEAAMARLGKMQIRMREANIGETTQAQVVVSHPNNSGLQFDQKTRGYIPPHYVKEMVIEFAGENLITLEAGISISEDPSVRFNFTPQKHGVLKAVVSDSKEMTYSLDKQI
;
A
#
# COMPACT_ATOMS: atom_id res chain seq x y z
N MET A 1 64.44 13.15 64.50
CA MET A 1 63.64 13.81 63.46
C MET A 1 64.00 13.21 62.11
N GLY A 2 63.02 12.77 61.32
CA GLY A 2 63.23 12.29 59.94
C GLY A 2 62.43 11.03 59.59
N ARG A 3 61.18 11.22 59.14
CA ARG A 3 60.28 10.20 58.56
C ARG A 3 60.62 9.96 57.07
N PHE A 4 59.82 9.08 56.43
CA PHE A 4 59.54 8.88 54.99
C PHE A 4 60.14 7.60 54.39
N SER A 5 59.47 6.83 53.52
CA SER A 5 58.05 6.56 53.24
C SER A 5 58.05 5.39 52.24
N ILE A 6 57.13 4.43 52.41
CA ILE A 6 56.98 3.26 51.52
C ILE A 6 56.08 3.66 50.34
N PHE A 7 56.54 3.42 49.11
CA PHE A 7 55.72 3.54 47.90
C PHE A 7 55.30 2.13 47.44
N THR A 8 54.00 1.85 47.49
CA THR A 8 53.38 0.66 46.92
C THR A 8 52.72 1.05 45.60
N SER A 9 53.12 0.46 44.48
CA SER A 9 52.53 0.72 43.16
C SER A 9 51.46 -0.35 42.87
N MET A 10 50.23 0.10 42.61
CA MET A 10 49.09 -0.76 42.24
C MET A 10 48.79 -0.55 40.76
N VAL A 11 49.00 -1.60 39.95
CA VAL A 11 48.65 -1.60 38.53
C VAL A 11 47.22 -2.11 38.39
N ALA A 12 46.31 -1.25 37.92
CA ALA A 12 44.93 -1.62 37.60
C ALA A 12 44.83 -2.09 36.14
N MET A 13 44.38 -3.32 35.95
CA MET A 13 44.14 -3.94 34.64
C MET A 13 42.71 -3.61 34.20
N LEU A 14 42.57 -2.72 33.20
CA LEU A 14 41.28 -2.38 32.58
C LEU A 14 40.89 -3.44 31.56
N ILE A 15 39.85 -4.23 31.87
CA ILE A 15 39.21 -5.15 30.93
C ILE A 15 38.13 -4.37 30.16
N SER A 16 38.37 -4.13 28.88
CA SER A 16 37.40 -3.51 27.98
C SER A 16 36.34 -4.54 27.57
N PHE A 17 35.15 -4.48 28.16
CA PHE A 17 33.97 -5.17 27.63
C PHE A 17 33.46 -4.43 26.39
N SER A 18 33.70 -4.97 25.20
CA SER A 18 33.06 -4.50 23.98
C SER A 18 31.60 -4.95 23.98
N PHE A 19 30.67 -4.02 24.25
CA PHE A 19 29.25 -4.23 23.98
C PHE A 19 29.02 -4.21 22.47
N THR A 20 28.70 -5.36 21.88
CA THR A 20 28.12 -5.44 20.55
C THR A 20 26.68 -4.96 20.60
N ALA A 21 26.44 -3.70 20.22
CA ALA A 21 25.10 -3.17 20.02
C ALA A 21 24.41 -3.94 18.89
N HIS A 22 23.36 -4.69 19.23
CA HIS A 22 22.54 -5.42 18.26
C HIS A 22 21.59 -4.43 17.58
N ALA A 23 21.77 -4.20 16.28
CA ALA A 23 20.92 -3.31 15.46
C ALA A 23 19.52 -3.90 15.15
N THR A 24 19.16 -5.03 15.73
CA THR A 24 17.92 -5.77 15.45
C THR A 24 16.67 -5.15 16.10
N THR A 25 16.82 -4.31 17.13
CA THR A 25 15.70 -3.75 17.91
C THR A 25 14.88 -2.73 17.12
N ALA A 26 15.52 -1.86 16.33
CA ALA A 26 14.87 -0.72 15.70
C ALA A 26 13.81 -1.09 14.63
N GLU A 27 13.97 -2.21 13.91
CA GLU A 27 12.98 -2.67 12.92
C GLU A 27 11.79 -3.38 13.56
N GLN A 28 12.01 -4.20 14.59
CA GLN A 28 10.91 -4.81 15.36
C GLN A 28 10.08 -3.76 16.10
N ASP A 29 10.72 -2.69 16.58
CA ASP A 29 10.06 -1.58 17.25
C ASP A 29 9.13 -0.78 16.31
N LEU A 30 9.46 -0.70 15.02
CA LEU A 30 8.65 0.06 14.05
C LEU A 30 7.28 -0.60 13.80
N TRP A 31 7.26 -1.90 13.46
CA TRP A 31 5.99 -2.59 13.21
C TRP A 31 5.10 -2.63 14.46
N ALA A 32 5.68 -2.84 15.64
CA ALA A 32 4.92 -2.82 16.88
C ALA A 32 4.19 -1.47 17.07
N GLY A 33 4.87 -0.35 16.80
CA GLY A 33 4.27 0.99 16.82
C GLY A 33 3.16 1.16 15.78
N LEU A 34 3.40 0.78 14.53
CA LEU A 34 2.41 0.88 13.45
C LEU A 34 1.17 0.00 13.73
N LYS A 35 1.38 -1.22 14.22
CA LYS A 35 0.30 -2.12 14.65
C LYS A 35 -0.54 -1.44 15.72
N GLN A 36 0.09 -0.88 16.76
CA GLN A 36 -0.64 -0.21 17.84
C GLN A 36 -1.42 1.00 17.31
N THR A 37 -0.82 1.81 16.43
CA THR A 37 -1.47 3.00 15.87
C THR A 37 -2.71 2.67 15.04
N TYR A 38 -2.66 1.64 14.20
CA TYR A 38 -3.73 1.37 13.22
C TYR A 38 -4.70 0.26 13.63
N PHE A 39 -4.25 -0.69 14.45
CA PHE A 39 -5.03 -1.87 14.84
C PHE A 39 -5.18 -2.02 16.36
N GLY A 40 -4.47 -1.20 17.16
CA GLY A 40 -4.47 -1.28 18.62
C GLY A 40 -4.06 -2.67 19.12
N ASP A 41 -4.77 -3.14 20.13
CA ASP A 41 -4.47 -4.42 20.79
C ASP A 41 -5.03 -5.64 20.03
N ARG A 42 -5.68 -5.44 18.87
CA ARG A 42 -6.24 -6.54 18.07
C ARG A 42 -5.16 -7.55 17.73
N GLU A 43 -5.49 -8.83 17.88
CA GLU A 43 -4.62 -9.91 17.44
C GLU A 43 -4.60 -9.96 15.91
N ILE A 44 -3.40 -10.12 15.35
CA ILE A 44 -3.19 -10.29 13.92
C ILE A 44 -2.45 -11.62 13.76
N ARG A 45 -3.08 -12.58 13.08
CA ARG A 45 -2.41 -13.83 12.72
C ARG A 45 -1.37 -13.53 11.65
N ASP A 46 -0.10 -13.62 12.02
CA ASP A 46 1.01 -13.46 11.08
C ASP A 46 1.23 -14.73 10.23
N ASN A 47 1.97 -14.61 9.13
CA ASN A 47 2.29 -15.68 8.18
C ASN A 47 1.03 -16.41 7.68
N ALA A 48 0.00 -15.65 7.32
CA ALA A 48 -1.28 -16.14 6.83
C ALA A 48 -1.25 -16.59 5.36
N ASP A 49 -0.15 -17.20 4.91
CA ASP A 49 0.06 -17.59 3.50
C ASP A 49 -0.90 -18.70 3.01
N ASP A 50 -1.68 -19.31 3.90
CA ASP A 50 -2.80 -20.23 3.60
C ASP A 50 -4.12 -19.50 3.27
N LEU A 51 -4.20 -18.19 3.51
CA LEU A 51 -5.38 -17.36 3.29
C LEU A 51 -5.12 -16.24 2.28
N LEU A 52 -3.97 -15.58 2.38
CA LEU A 52 -3.65 -14.37 1.62
C LEU A 52 -2.27 -14.51 0.99
N VAL A 53 -2.13 -14.06 -0.25
CA VAL A 53 -0.85 -13.96 -0.95
C VAL A 53 -0.60 -12.49 -1.29
N LEU A 54 0.54 -11.97 -0.86
CA LEU A 54 1.07 -10.67 -1.29
C LEU A 54 2.22 -10.91 -2.27
N GLU A 55 2.07 -10.41 -3.49
CA GLU A 55 3.10 -10.40 -4.52
C GLU A 55 3.64 -8.98 -4.69
N ALA A 56 4.96 -8.85 -4.66
CA ALA A 56 5.72 -7.64 -4.95
C ALA A 56 7.11 -8.06 -5.44
N PRO A 57 7.81 -7.25 -6.26
CA PRO A 57 9.17 -7.57 -6.67
C PRO A 57 10.12 -7.50 -5.47
N THR A 58 11.10 -8.40 -5.43
CA THR A 58 12.14 -8.39 -4.37
C THR A 58 13.00 -7.12 -4.43
N ARG A 59 13.20 -6.57 -5.63
CA ARG A 59 13.80 -5.28 -5.91
C ARG A 59 12.98 -4.57 -6.98
N ALA A 60 12.57 -3.34 -6.71
CA ALA A 60 11.88 -2.55 -7.73
C ALA A 60 12.89 -1.95 -8.71
N GLU A 61 12.57 -2.03 -10.00
CA GLU A 61 13.28 -1.31 -11.06
C GLU A 61 13.01 0.20 -10.96
N ASP A 62 11.77 0.57 -10.65
CA ASP A 62 11.35 1.95 -10.40
C ASP A 62 10.57 2.00 -9.08
N ALA A 63 11.12 2.71 -8.10
CA ALA A 63 10.53 2.87 -6.78
C ALA A 63 9.24 3.72 -6.79
N ALA A 64 9.00 4.52 -7.83
CA ALA A 64 7.78 5.31 -7.98
C ALA A 64 6.59 4.47 -8.49
N ILE A 65 6.86 3.31 -9.10
CA ILE A 65 5.86 2.47 -9.78
C ILE A 65 6.14 0.99 -9.47
N VAL A 66 5.98 0.60 -8.21
CA VAL A 66 6.14 -0.78 -7.76
C VAL A 66 4.82 -1.53 -7.94
N PRO A 67 4.73 -2.54 -8.82
CA PRO A 67 3.52 -3.34 -8.96
C PRO A 67 3.34 -4.25 -7.73
N ILE A 68 2.13 -4.29 -7.21
CA ILE A 68 1.74 -5.18 -6.13
C ILE A 68 0.44 -5.90 -6.48
N SER A 69 0.26 -7.12 -5.97
CA SER A 69 -1.05 -7.77 -5.97
C SER A 69 -1.31 -8.53 -4.69
N VAL A 70 -2.57 -8.53 -4.28
CA VAL A 70 -3.07 -9.30 -3.14
C VAL A 70 -4.13 -10.25 -3.62
N LYS A 71 -3.96 -11.53 -3.29
CA LYS A 71 -4.87 -12.61 -3.68
C LYS A 71 -5.36 -13.35 -2.46
N SER A 72 -6.64 -13.74 -2.44
CA SER A 72 -7.12 -14.71 -1.46
C SER A 72 -7.01 -16.12 -2.03
N LEU A 73 -6.59 -17.06 -1.18
CA LEU A 73 -6.60 -18.49 -1.49
C LEU A 73 -7.91 -19.17 -1.09
N GLN A 74 -8.83 -18.43 -0.45
CA GLN A 74 -10.11 -18.95 0.02
C GLN A 74 -11.26 -18.35 -0.79
N PRO A 75 -12.31 -19.13 -1.09
CA PRO A 75 -13.51 -18.59 -1.70
C PRO A 75 -14.14 -17.50 -0.83
N GLN A 76 -14.64 -16.43 -1.45
CA GLN A 76 -15.43 -15.42 -0.75
C GLN A 76 -16.90 -15.82 -0.81
N THR A 77 -17.53 -15.99 0.34
CA THR A 77 -18.96 -16.28 0.45
C THR A 77 -19.66 -15.20 1.26
N ALA A 78 -20.99 -15.15 1.21
CA ALA A 78 -21.75 -14.20 2.04
C ALA A 78 -21.48 -14.37 3.55
N ASP A 79 -21.20 -15.60 3.99
CA ASP A 79 -20.96 -15.93 5.40
C ASP A 79 -19.50 -15.72 5.83
N ARG A 80 -18.55 -15.84 4.90
CA ARG A 80 -17.12 -15.71 5.18
C ARG A 80 -16.40 -15.08 4.01
N TYR A 81 -15.97 -13.83 4.20
CA TYR A 81 -15.25 -13.07 3.19
C TYR A 81 -14.29 -12.07 3.86
N ILE A 82 -13.29 -11.64 3.10
CA ILE A 82 -12.42 -10.54 3.43
C ILE A 82 -13.22 -9.26 3.19
N LYS A 83 -13.49 -8.48 4.23
CA LYS A 83 -14.17 -7.18 4.10
C LYS A 83 -13.19 -6.05 3.81
N ASN A 84 -11.95 -6.15 4.29
CA ASN A 84 -10.91 -5.15 4.09
C ASN A 84 -9.55 -5.77 3.78
N ILE A 85 -8.80 -5.16 2.87
CA ILE A 85 -7.37 -5.40 2.71
C ILE A 85 -6.63 -4.10 3.00
N HIS A 86 -5.93 -4.07 4.14
CA HIS A 86 -5.07 -2.95 4.53
C HIS A 86 -3.67 -3.17 3.98
N ILE A 87 -3.11 -2.15 3.32
CA ILE A 87 -1.74 -2.14 2.84
C ILE A 87 -0.92 -1.18 3.70
N ILE A 88 0.07 -1.72 4.40
CA ILE A 88 1.06 -0.95 5.17
C ILE A 88 2.42 -1.07 4.51
N ILE A 89 3.12 0.04 4.34
CA ILE A 89 4.49 0.11 3.84
C ILE A 89 5.32 0.79 4.92
N ASP A 90 5.98 -0.01 5.77
CA ASP A 90 6.45 0.42 7.09
C ASP A 90 7.28 1.72 7.08
N LYS A 91 8.19 1.86 6.12
CA LYS A 91 9.11 3.02 6.02
C LYS A 91 8.69 4.06 4.98
N ASN A 92 7.44 4.02 4.50
CA ASN A 92 6.92 5.14 3.72
C ASN A 92 6.58 6.34 4.64
N PRO A 93 6.69 7.58 4.15
CA PRO A 93 6.31 8.78 4.90
C PRO A 93 4.86 8.77 5.42
N MET A 94 3.99 8.04 4.73
CA MET A 94 2.67 7.65 5.22
C MET A 94 2.53 6.12 5.13
N PRO A 95 2.77 5.38 6.23
CA PRO A 95 2.84 3.92 6.19
C PRO A 95 1.52 3.26 5.78
N TYR A 96 0.39 3.71 6.33
CA TYR A 96 -0.94 3.24 5.93
C TYR A 96 -1.26 3.75 4.52
N SER A 97 -1.05 2.88 3.54
CA SER A 97 -0.90 3.26 2.13
C SER A 97 -2.17 3.10 1.33
N ALA A 98 -2.97 2.08 1.64
CA ALA A 98 -4.26 1.84 1.01
C ALA A 98 -5.14 0.93 1.88
N ASN A 99 -6.46 1.04 1.71
CA ASN A 99 -7.46 0.14 2.26
C ASN A 99 -8.49 -0.20 1.18
N PHE A 100 -8.59 -1.48 0.83
CA PHE A 100 -9.62 -1.95 -0.09
C PHE A 100 -10.77 -2.55 0.70
N HIS A 101 -11.91 -1.87 0.72
CA HIS A 101 -13.17 -2.43 1.18
C HIS A 101 -13.74 -3.32 0.08
N LEU A 102 -14.07 -4.55 0.41
CA LEU A 102 -14.52 -5.56 -0.54
C LEU A 102 -15.92 -6.04 -0.19
N SER A 103 -16.66 -6.38 -1.23
CA SER A 103 -17.95 -7.05 -1.14
C SER A 103 -17.79 -8.53 -1.52
N PRO A 104 -18.55 -9.45 -0.90
CA PRO A 104 -18.59 -10.84 -1.37
C PRO A 104 -19.10 -10.94 -2.83
N ALA A 105 -19.79 -9.92 -3.35
CA ALA A 105 -20.21 -9.85 -4.75
C ALA A 105 -19.02 -9.76 -5.74
N LEU A 106 -17.83 -9.37 -5.28
CA LEU A 106 -16.59 -9.43 -6.07
C LEU A 106 -16.28 -10.88 -6.49
N GLY A 107 -16.62 -11.86 -5.65
CA GLY A 107 -16.28 -13.26 -5.86
C GLY A 107 -14.81 -13.52 -5.57
N GLU A 108 -13.96 -13.59 -6.59
CA GLU A 108 -12.53 -13.83 -6.40
C GLU A 108 -11.79 -12.56 -5.98
N VAL A 109 -10.96 -12.65 -4.93
CA VAL A 109 -10.05 -11.58 -4.56
C VAL A 109 -8.70 -11.83 -5.24
N ASP A 110 -8.49 -11.14 -6.36
CA ASP A 110 -7.18 -10.94 -6.99
C ASP A 110 -7.11 -9.46 -7.39
N ILE A 111 -6.49 -8.64 -6.54
CA ILE A 111 -6.44 -7.18 -6.68
C ILE A 111 -5.00 -6.76 -6.91
N ALA A 112 -4.77 -5.91 -7.90
CA ALA A 112 -3.45 -5.35 -8.16
C ALA A 112 -3.49 -3.84 -8.38
N THR A 113 -2.44 -3.19 -7.90
CA THR A 113 -2.22 -1.75 -8.05
C THR A 113 -0.73 -1.46 -8.15
N ARG A 114 -0.36 -0.18 -8.18
CA ARG A 114 1.03 0.28 -8.20
C ARG A 114 1.23 1.29 -7.07
N VAL A 115 2.32 1.11 -6.33
CA VAL A 115 2.66 1.94 -5.18
C VAL A 115 4.04 2.58 -5.32
N ARG A 116 4.24 3.70 -4.63
CA ARG A 116 5.51 4.36 -4.39
C ARG A 116 6.14 3.77 -3.13
N ILE A 117 7.43 3.47 -3.17
CA ILE A 117 8.20 3.00 -1.99
C ILE A 117 9.39 3.91 -1.79
N ASP A 118 9.53 4.45 -0.57
CA ASP A 118 10.55 5.46 -0.26
C ASP A 118 11.86 4.87 0.26
N GLN A 119 11.79 3.74 0.95
CA GLN A 119 12.94 3.07 1.57
C GLN A 119 12.78 1.56 1.54
N TYR A 120 13.89 0.83 1.71
CA TYR A 120 13.87 -0.63 1.84
C TYR A 120 13.06 -1.03 3.07
N THR A 121 11.95 -1.72 2.83
CA THR A 121 10.88 -1.84 3.81
C THR A 121 10.17 -3.18 3.69
N ASP A 122 9.60 -3.62 4.81
CA ASP A 122 8.50 -4.58 4.77
C ASP A 122 7.25 -3.88 4.24
N MET A 123 6.57 -4.60 3.35
CA MET A 123 5.21 -4.32 2.91
C MET A 123 4.32 -5.40 3.49
N ARG A 124 3.19 -4.98 4.05
CA ARG A 124 2.25 -5.86 4.74
C ARG A 124 0.88 -5.72 4.11
N ALA A 125 0.26 -6.86 3.83
CA ALA A 125 -1.15 -6.93 3.50
C ALA A 125 -1.86 -7.59 4.68
N ILE A 126 -2.84 -6.89 5.26
CA ILE A 126 -3.65 -7.40 6.37
C ILE A 126 -5.08 -7.56 5.84
N ALA A 127 -5.55 -8.80 5.75
CA ALA A 127 -6.95 -9.11 5.50
C ALA A 127 -7.72 -9.02 6.82
N GLU A 128 -8.75 -8.19 6.84
CA GLU A 128 -9.78 -8.19 7.86
C GLU A 128 -10.99 -8.96 7.34
N MET A 129 -11.34 -10.04 8.04
CA MET A 129 -12.50 -10.87 7.71
C MET A 129 -13.79 -10.21 8.20
N ASN A 130 -14.93 -10.64 7.67
CA ASN A 130 -16.26 -10.17 8.08
C ASN A 130 -16.61 -10.49 9.55
N ASP A 131 -15.91 -11.43 10.19
CA ASP A 131 -15.99 -11.71 11.64
C ASP A 131 -15.07 -10.81 12.50
N GLY A 132 -14.26 -9.94 11.87
CA GLY A 132 -13.32 -9.05 12.55
C GLY A 132 -11.96 -9.66 12.86
N SER A 133 -11.69 -10.91 12.48
CA SER A 133 -10.34 -11.47 12.58
C SER A 133 -9.37 -10.80 11.58
N LEU A 134 -8.10 -10.67 11.99
CA LEU A 134 -7.05 -10.06 11.17
C LEU A 134 -5.99 -11.11 10.81
N HIS A 135 -5.58 -11.12 9.55
CA HIS A 135 -4.60 -12.05 9.01
C HIS A 135 -3.60 -11.31 8.13
N MET A 136 -2.31 -11.48 8.39
CA MET A 136 -1.26 -10.73 7.74
C MET A 136 -0.30 -11.64 6.97
N VAL A 137 0.12 -11.15 5.81
CA VAL A 137 1.35 -11.59 5.13
C VAL A 137 2.25 -10.39 4.89
N SER A 138 3.56 -10.64 4.88
CA SER A 138 4.58 -9.60 4.67
C SER A 138 5.55 -9.99 3.56
N ARG A 139 6.09 -8.98 2.87
CA ARG A 139 7.15 -9.13 1.86
C ARG A 139 8.11 -7.95 1.98
N PHE A 140 9.40 -8.25 2.03
CA PHE A 140 10.44 -7.22 2.01
C PHE A 140 10.73 -6.76 0.57
N VAL A 141 10.68 -5.45 0.33
CA VAL A 141 10.89 -4.85 -0.98
C VAL A 141 12.08 -3.90 -0.98
N LYS A 142 13.03 -4.12 -1.89
CA LYS A 142 14.19 -3.24 -2.08
C LYS A 142 13.87 -2.15 -3.11
N ALA A 143 13.40 -1.00 -2.65
CA ALA A 143 13.15 0.19 -3.46
C ALA A 143 13.44 1.46 -2.65
N SER A 144 13.80 2.58 -3.29
CA SER A 144 14.03 3.83 -2.55
C SER A 144 13.76 5.09 -3.39
N GLY A 145 13.30 6.15 -2.73
CA GLY A 145 13.09 7.48 -3.32
C GLY A 145 11.81 7.64 -4.14
N GLY A 146 10.94 6.62 -4.18
CA GLY A 146 9.72 6.63 -5.00
C GLY A 146 8.71 7.71 -4.61
N CYS A 147 8.67 8.08 -3.34
CA CYS A 147 7.74 9.11 -2.85
C CYS A 147 8.18 10.52 -3.25
N SER A 148 9.49 10.79 -3.36
CA SER A 148 10.03 12.06 -3.85
C SER A 148 10.31 12.10 -5.36
N ALA A 149 10.13 10.97 -6.06
CA ALA A 149 10.27 10.89 -7.50
C ALA A 149 9.24 11.82 -8.20
N PRO A 150 9.69 12.68 -9.14
CA PRO A 150 8.80 13.57 -9.89
C PRO A 150 7.70 12.79 -10.61
N ALA A 151 6.46 13.32 -10.62
CA ALA A 151 5.38 12.82 -11.46
C ALA A 151 5.57 13.34 -12.88
N GLY A 152 5.76 12.45 -13.86
CA GLY A 152 5.97 12.76 -15.27
C GLY A 152 7.11 13.74 -15.59
N LYS A 153 7.39 13.93 -16.89
CA LYS A 153 8.30 15.00 -17.38
C LYS A 153 7.58 16.32 -17.65
N ASP A 154 6.24 16.30 -17.66
CA ASP A 154 5.40 17.43 -18.06
C ASP A 154 4.12 17.49 -17.21
N MET A 155 4.14 18.33 -16.18
CA MET A 155 3.00 18.56 -15.29
C MET A 155 1.83 19.22 -16.04
N GLU A 156 2.08 20.05 -17.05
CA GLU A 156 1.02 20.69 -17.83
C GLU A 156 0.26 19.64 -18.64
N ALA A 157 0.98 18.75 -19.31
CA ALA A 157 0.39 17.62 -20.00
C ALA A 157 -0.37 16.68 -19.05
N ALA A 158 0.17 16.41 -17.85
CA ALA A 158 -0.51 15.61 -16.81
C ALA A 158 -1.83 16.25 -16.35
N MET A 159 -1.84 17.57 -16.17
CA MET A 159 -3.05 18.30 -15.80
C MET A 159 -4.08 18.36 -16.94
N ALA A 160 -3.64 18.42 -18.21
CA ALA A 160 -4.55 18.41 -19.37
C ALA A 160 -5.29 17.05 -19.56
N ARG A 161 -4.77 15.97 -18.96
CA ARG A 161 -5.39 14.65 -18.96
C ARG A 161 -6.05 14.29 -17.64
N LEU A 162 -6.02 15.17 -16.65
CA LEU A 162 -6.54 14.94 -15.32
C LEU A 162 -7.99 14.41 -15.37
N GLY A 163 -8.25 13.33 -14.65
CA GLY A 163 -9.58 12.73 -14.55
C GLY A 163 -10.00 11.88 -15.74
N LYS A 164 -9.21 11.79 -16.81
CA LYS A 164 -9.51 10.85 -17.92
C LYS A 164 -9.40 9.42 -17.40
N MET A 165 -10.49 8.67 -17.51
CA MET A 165 -10.60 7.29 -17.03
C MET A 165 -10.64 6.28 -18.17
N GLN A 166 -10.23 5.05 -17.88
CA GLN A 166 -10.38 3.90 -18.77
C GLN A 166 -10.77 2.66 -17.96
N ILE A 167 -11.70 1.87 -18.49
CA ILE A 167 -11.97 0.49 -18.03
C ILE A 167 -11.44 -0.47 -19.09
N ARG A 168 -10.34 -1.16 -18.77
CA ARG A 168 -9.69 -2.16 -19.64
C ARG A 168 -10.15 -3.54 -19.22
N MET A 169 -10.79 -4.25 -20.13
CA MET A 169 -11.25 -5.63 -19.95
C MET A 169 -11.52 -6.25 -21.31
N ARG A 170 -11.48 -7.58 -21.37
CA ARG A 170 -12.05 -8.33 -22.48
C ARG A 170 -13.58 -8.26 -22.42
N GLU A 171 -14.25 -8.77 -23.44
CA GLU A 171 -15.69 -9.00 -23.37
C GLU A 171 -15.99 -9.95 -22.20
N ALA A 172 -17.02 -9.62 -21.43
CA ALA A 172 -17.40 -10.34 -20.22
C ALA A 172 -18.59 -11.24 -20.51
N ASN A 173 -18.49 -12.51 -20.15
CA ASN A 173 -19.59 -13.46 -20.23
C ASN A 173 -20.28 -13.60 -18.87
N ILE A 174 -21.61 -13.69 -18.89
CA ILE A 174 -22.38 -13.88 -17.65
C ILE A 174 -22.03 -15.23 -17.02
N GLY A 175 -21.69 -15.22 -15.73
CA GLY A 175 -21.30 -16.38 -14.95
C GLY A 175 -19.82 -16.76 -15.05
N GLU A 176 -19.03 -16.08 -15.90
CA GLU A 176 -17.59 -16.32 -16.03
C GLU A 176 -16.76 -15.22 -15.37
N THR A 177 -15.72 -15.61 -14.64
CA THR A 177 -14.80 -14.64 -14.03
C THR A 177 -14.09 -13.83 -15.09
N THR A 178 -14.21 -12.51 -14.99
CA THR A 178 -13.63 -11.55 -15.92
C THR A 178 -12.67 -10.63 -15.18
N GLN A 179 -11.49 -10.43 -15.78
CA GLN A 179 -10.54 -9.44 -15.29
C GLN A 179 -10.84 -8.05 -15.85
N ALA A 180 -10.86 -7.07 -14.97
CA ALA A 180 -11.00 -5.66 -15.27
C ALA A 180 -9.84 -4.85 -14.71
N GLN A 181 -9.54 -3.73 -15.34
CA GLN A 181 -8.64 -2.72 -14.80
C GLN A 181 -9.24 -1.33 -14.99
N VAL A 182 -9.51 -0.66 -13.89
CA VAL A 182 -9.84 0.77 -13.87
C VAL A 182 -8.53 1.54 -13.80
N VAL A 183 -8.37 2.53 -14.69
CA VAL A 183 -7.23 3.45 -14.70
C VAL A 183 -7.77 4.86 -14.70
N VAL A 184 -7.22 5.72 -13.84
CA VAL A 184 -7.50 7.16 -13.84
C VAL A 184 -6.21 7.92 -14.08
N SER A 185 -6.28 8.85 -15.02
CA SER A 185 -5.17 9.75 -15.30
C SER A 185 -5.06 10.80 -14.22
N HIS A 186 -4.00 10.73 -13.41
CA HIS A 186 -3.84 11.59 -12.24
C HIS A 186 -2.36 11.68 -11.81
N PRO A 187 -1.83 12.87 -11.50
CA PRO A 187 -0.41 13.05 -11.17
C PRO A 187 0.02 12.30 -9.91
N ASN A 188 -0.89 12.14 -8.94
CA ASN A 188 -0.64 11.46 -7.67
C ASN A 188 0.66 11.96 -7.01
N ASN A 189 0.73 13.28 -6.86
CA ASN A 189 1.81 13.96 -6.15
C ASN A 189 1.69 13.66 -4.65
N SER A 190 2.80 13.26 -4.04
CA SER A 190 2.84 12.82 -2.65
C SER A 190 3.00 13.98 -1.68
N GLY A 191 3.38 15.17 -2.16
CA GLY A 191 3.80 16.29 -1.33
C GLY A 191 5.32 16.38 -1.13
N LEU A 192 6.07 15.37 -1.56
CA LEU A 192 7.50 15.21 -1.26
C LEU A 192 8.41 15.45 -2.47
N GLN A 193 7.82 15.66 -3.64
CA GLN A 193 8.54 16.02 -4.85
C GLN A 193 9.00 17.49 -4.77
N PHE A 194 10.27 17.74 -5.06
CA PHE A 194 10.82 19.10 -5.12
C PHE A 194 10.79 19.64 -6.56
N ASP A 195 10.15 20.79 -6.77
CA ASP A 195 10.15 21.50 -8.04
C ASP A 195 11.37 22.41 -8.15
N GLN A 196 12.26 22.07 -9.08
CA GLN A 196 13.50 22.81 -9.33
C GLN A 196 13.25 24.22 -9.87
N LYS A 197 12.12 24.48 -10.54
CA LYS A 197 11.78 25.80 -11.11
C LYS A 197 11.31 26.75 -10.03
N THR A 198 10.34 26.33 -9.23
CA THR A 198 9.76 27.17 -8.17
C THR A 198 10.55 27.12 -6.86
N ARG A 199 11.53 26.20 -6.74
CA ARG A 199 12.34 25.96 -5.52
C ARG A 199 11.50 25.56 -4.30
N GLY A 200 10.32 24.97 -4.53
CA GLY A 200 9.41 24.52 -3.48
C GLY A 200 9.02 23.05 -3.63
N TYR A 201 8.31 22.52 -2.63
CA TYR A 201 7.68 21.21 -2.74
C TYR A 201 6.37 21.29 -3.51
N ILE A 202 6.12 20.31 -4.37
CA ILE A 202 4.86 20.17 -5.08
C ILE A 202 3.80 19.76 -4.06
N PRO A 203 2.70 20.53 -3.89
CA PRO A 203 1.66 20.17 -2.94
C PRO A 203 1.05 18.79 -3.23
N PRO A 204 0.62 18.05 -2.19
CA PRO A 204 -0.02 16.75 -2.38
C PRO A 204 -1.29 16.91 -3.22
N HIS A 205 -1.40 16.08 -4.26
CA HIS A 205 -2.58 15.99 -5.11
C HIS A 205 -2.67 14.55 -5.58
N TYR A 206 -3.50 13.76 -4.89
CA TYR A 206 -3.59 12.31 -5.06
C TYR A 206 -5.05 11.84 -5.05
N VAL A 207 -5.32 10.72 -5.71
CA VAL A 207 -6.61 10.02 -5.59
C VAL A 207 -6.81 9.57 -4.14
N LYS A 208 -7.89 10.00 -3.51
CA LYS A 208 -8.29 9.63 -2.15
C LYS A 208 -9.18 8.40 -2.15
N GLU A 209 -10.10 8.30 -3.09
CA GLU A 209 -11.08 7.22 -3.13
C GLU A 209 -11.33 6.75 -4.58
N MET A 210 -11.53 5.45 -4.76
CA MET A 210 -12.05 4.86 -5.98
C MET A 210 -13.12 3.81 -5.64
N VAL A 211 -14.36 4.08 -6.01
CA VAL A 211 -15.51 3.21 -5.85
C VAL A 211 -15.77 2.49 -7.16
N ILE A 212 -15.86 1.16 -7.14
CA ILE A 212 -16.13 0.31 -8.29
C ILE A 212 -17.40 -0.49 -7.99
N GLU A 213 -18.40 -0.36 -8.85
CA GLU A 213 -19.71 -0.97 -8.70
C GLU A 213 -20.10 -1.73 -9.95
N PHE A 214 -20.82 -2.83 -9.81
CA PHE A 214 -21.43 -3.54 -10.92
C PHE A 214 -22.94 -3.66 -10.72
N ALA A 215 -23.71 -3.20 -11.70
CA ALA A 215 -25.17 -3.22 -11.67
C ALA A 215 -25.78 -2.60 -10.39
N GLY A 216 -25.14 -1.55 -9.87
CA GLY A 216 -25.55 -0.84 -8.65
C GLY A 216 -25.09 -1.49 -7.33
N GLU A 217 -24.36 -2.60 -7.38
CA GLU A 217 -23.79 -3.27 -6.22
C GLU A 217 -22.30 -2.94 -6.11
N ASN A 218 -21.84 -2.51 -4.93
CA ASN A 218 -20.43 -2.23 -4.69
C ASN A 218 -19.60 -3.52 -4.80
N LEU A 219 -18.47 -3.43 -5.52
CA LEU A 219 -17.48 -4.49 -5.61
C LEU A 219 -16.25 -4.17 -4.76
N ILE A 220 -15.69 -2.97 -4.96
CA ILE A 220 -14.46 -2.49 -4.32
C ILE A 220 -14.63 -1.00 -4.01
N THR A 221 -14.27 -0.60 -2.79
CA THR A 221 -13.94 0.80 -2.49
C THR A 221 -12.49 0.86 -2.03
N LEU A 222 -11.64 1.51 -2.82
CA LEU A 222 -10.26 1.82 -2.45
C LEU A 222 -10.23 3.17 -1.74
N GLU A 223 -9.79 3.19 -0.49
CA GLU A 223 -9.29 4.38 0.18
C GLU A 223 -7.77 4.43 0.04
N ALA A 224 -7.25 5.51 -0.54
CA ALA A 224 -5.86 5.62 -0.94
C ALA A 224 -5.13 6.76 -0.23
N GLY A 225 -3.86 6.50 0.04
CA GLY A 225 -2.91 7.49 0.51
C GLY A 225 -2.01 8.07 -0.57
N ILE A 226 -1.03 8.88 -0.14
CA ILE A 226 0.03 9.43 -1.00
C ILE A 226 0.96 8.37 -1.60
N SER A 227 0.88 7.12 -1.13
CA SER A 227 1.70 6.00 -1.58
C SER A 227 1.21 5.38 -2.89
N ILE A 228 0.03 5.73 -3.42
CA ILE A 228 -0.40 5.23 -4.73
C ILE A 228 0.35 5.97 -5.85
N SER A 229 0.87 5.21 -6.83
CA SER A 229 1.63 5.73 -7.96
C SER A 229 0.84 6.68 -8.86
N GLU A 230 1.57 7.42 -9.71
CA GLU A 230 1.01 8.16 -10.84
C GLU A 230 0.15 7.26 -11.74
N ASP A 231 -0.90 7.86 -12.31
CA ASP A 231 -1.97 7.17 -13.04
C ASP A 231 -2.54 5.97 -12.25
N PRO A 232 -3.19 6.20 -11.10
CA PRO A 232 -3.72 5.14 -10.25
C PRO A 232 -4.55 4.12 -11.03
N SER A 233 -4.32 2.85 -10.73
CA SER A 233 -5.05 1.77 -11.37
C SER A 233 -5.37 0.65 -10.40
N VAL A 234 -6.59 0.13 -10.47
CA VAL A 234 -7.01 -1.07 -9.75
C VAL A 234 -7.37 -2.12 -10.77
N ARG A 235 -6.59 -3.20 -10.83
CA ARG A 235 -6.92 -4.42 -11.57
C ARG A 235 -7.57 -5.41 -10.61
N PHE A 236 -8.66 -6.03 -11.02
CA PHE A 236 -9.42 -6.96 -10.20
C PHE A 236 -10.13 -8.00 -11.07
N ASN A 237 -10.46 -9.14 -10.47
CA ASN A 237 -11.38 -10.11 -11.05
C ASN A 237 -12.78 -9.90 -10.46
N PHE A 238 -13.82 -10.14 -11.26
CA PHE A 238 -15.20 -10.17 -10.80
C PHE A 238 -16.02 -11.12 -11.69
N THR A 239 -17.16 -11.62 -11.21
CA THR A 239 -18.00 -12.56 -11.96
C THR A 239 -19.40 -11.97 -12.16
N PRO A 240 -19.71 -11.36 -13.32
CA PRO A 240 -21.02 -10.75 -13.56
C PRO A 240 -22.11 -11.83 -13.63
N GLN A 241 -23.14 -11.72 -12.80
CA GLN A 241 -24.26 -12.68 -12.75
C GLN A 241 -25.44 -12.28 -13.66
N LYS A 242 -25.41 -11.05 -14.19
CA LYS A 242 -26.45 -10.42 -15.02
C LYS A 242 -25.78 -9.37 -15.90
N HIS A 243 -26.43 -8.99 -17.00
CA HIS A 243 -26.01 -7.78 -17.74
C HIS A 243 -26.17 -6.55 -16.86
N GLY A 244 -25.29 -5.57 -17.04
CA GLY A 244 -25.28 -4.38 -16.21
C GLY A 244 -24.13 -3.43 -16.49
N VAL A 245 -24.10 -2.36 -15.71
CA VAL A 245 -23.06 -1.32 -15.82
C VAL A 245 -21.96 -1.61 -14.81
N LEU A 246 -20.73 -1.76 -15.29
CA LEU A 246 -19.54 -1.59 -14.46
C LEU A 246 -19.21 -0.10 -14.40
N LYS A 247 -19.33 0.46 -13.21
CA LYS A 247 -19.13 1.88 -12.94
C LYS A 247 -17.92 2.07 -12.04
N ALA A 248 -17.11 3.07 -12.34
CA ALA A 248 -16.04 3.54 -11.48
C ALA A 248 -16.25 5.01 -11.18
N VAL A 249 -16.13 5.40 -9.91
CA VAL A 249 -16.15 6.78 -9.42
C VAL A 249 -14.87 7.03 -8.65
N VAL A 250 -14.17 8.11 -8.94
CA VAL A 250 -12.89 8.46 -8.31
C VAL A 250 -13.00 9.86 -7.73
N SER A 251 -12.55 10.04 -6.49
CA SER A 251 -12.40 11.36 -5.87
C SER A 251 -10.94 11.60 -5.47
N ASP A 252 -10.48 12.84 -5.59
CA ASP A 252 -9.10 13.23 -5.25
C ASP A 252 -9.01 14.14 -4.01
N SER A 253 -7.77 14.42 -3.59
CA SER A 253 -7.44 15.26 -2.44
C SER A 253 -7.76 16.74 -2.60
N LYS A 254 -8.32 17.14 -3.75
CA LYS A 254 -8.84 18.48 -4.02
C LYS A 254 -10.35 18.47 -4.24
N GLU A 255 -11.01 17.40 -3.82
CA GLU A 255 -12.47 17.22 -3.89
C GLU A 255 -13.01 17.23 -5.33
N MET A 256 -12.16 16.90 -6.31
CA MET A 256 -12.61 16.66 -7.69
C MET A 256 -13.06 15.22 -7.85
N THR A 257 -14.16 15.03 -8.59
CA THR A 257 -14.77 13.72 -8.83
C THR A 257 -14.81 13.40 -10.33
N TYR A 258 -14.48 12.17 -10.67
CA TYR A 258 -14.48 11.62 -12.02
C TYR A 258 -15.29 10.33 -12.04
N SER A 259 -15.98 10.06 -13.14
CA SER A 259 -16.72 8.80 -13.30
C SER A 259 -16.59 8.23 -14.71
N LEU A 260 -16.71 6.92 -14.80
CA LEU A 260 -16.76 6.19 -16.06
C LEU A 260 -17.62 4.94 -15.91
N ASP A 261 -18.45 4.70 -16.93
CA ASP A 261 -19.36 3.57 -16.99
C ASP A 261 -19.00 2.69 -18.21
N LYS A 262 -19.15 1.37 -18.07
CA LYS A 262 -19.01 0.41 -19.16
C LYS A 262 -20.13 -0.62 -19.09
N GLN A 263 -20.85 -0.80 -20.20
CA GLN A 263 -21.89 -1.83 -20.34
C GLN A 263 -21.24 -3.21 -20.48
N ILE A 264 -21.84 -4.19 -19.81
CA ILE A 264 -21.53 -5.63 -19.84
C ILE A 264 -22.82 -6.40 -20.11
#